data_AF-A0A946VRK4-F1
#
_entry.id   AF-A0A946VRK4-F1
#
_cell.length_a   1.000
_cell.length_b   1.000
_cell.length_c   1.000
_cell.angle_alpha   90.00
_cell.angle_beta   90.00
_cell.angle_gamma   90.00
#
_symmetry.space_group_name_H-M   'P 1'
#
loop_
_entity.id
_entity.type
_entity.pdbx_description
1 polymer ?
#
loop_
_entity_poly.entity_id
_entity_poly.type
_entity_poly.pdbx_seq_one_letter_code
_entity_poly.pdbx_strand_id
1 'polypeptide(L)'
;FKARAKPARRRFLWVLPGARLSSAYGYAQAIDSTWQDYMEQSGNWDARRDKFADAIDFVAWYNAMSRRINQIPSDDAAHLYFAYHEGNTGYTRGTFQNKSWLLATGSQVQENAERFNQQFSSCRDELDKNWFQRLLS
;
A
#
# COMPACT_ATOMS: atom_id res chain seq x y z
N PHE A 1 8.51 -10.19 -3.12
CA PHE A 1 8.12 -9.34 -1.98
C PHE A 1 8.94 -9.69 -0.73
N LYS A 2 9.19 -8.72 0.19
CA LYS A 2 9.92 -8.95 1.45
C LYS A 2 9.06 -8.60 2.66
N ALA A 3 8.63 -9.61 3.41
CA ALA A 3 7.70 -9.47 4.55
C ALA A 3 8.15 -8.54 5.68
N ARG A 4 9.48 -8.34 5.83
CA ARG A 4 10.09 -7.54 6.90
C ARG A 4 10.87 -6.35 6.37
N ALA A 5 10.45 -5.78 5.24
CA ALA A 5 11.07 -4.58 4.70
C ALA A 5 11.05 -3.45 5.74
N LYS A 6 12.24 -2.87 6.00
CA LYS A 6 12.45 -1.75 6.93
C LYS A 6 13.29 -0.69 6.22
N PRO A 7 13.05 0.61 6.47
CA PRO A 7 13.89 1.69 5.97
C PRO A 7 15.36 1.50 6.36
N ALA A 8 16.26 1.95 5.48
CA ALA A 8 17.69 1.95 5.76
C ALA A 8 17.97 2.77 7.03
N ARG A 9 18.82 2.24 7.93
CA ARG A 9 19.30 2.99 9.11
C ARG A 9 20.32 4.04 8.65
N ARG A 10 20.31 5.21 9.27
CA ARG A 10 21.50 6.10 9.22
C ARG A 10 22.63 5.45 10.01
N ARG A 11 23.86 5.46 9.48
CA ARG A 11 25.06 5.11 10.26
C ARG A 11 25.47 6.34 11.06
N PHE A 12 25.68 6.20 12.37
CA PHE A 12 26.37 7.20 13.19
C PHE A 12 27.77 6.64 13.48
N LEU A 13 28.83 7.39 13.15
CA LEU A 13 30.22 6.97 13.33
C LEU A 13 30.53 5.55 12.81
N TRP A 14 30.39 5.33 11.50
CA TRP A 14 30.89 4.20 10.68
C TRP A 14 30.69 2.73 11.14
N VAL A 15 30.21 2.47 12.37
CA VAL A 15 30.08 1.14 13.00
C VAL A 15 28.81 1.05 13.87
N LEU A 16 28.20 2.18 14.28
CA LEU A 16 26.97 2.16 15.10
C LEU A 16 25.70 2.34 14.24
N PRO A 17 24.73 1.41 14.30
CA PRO A 17 23.45 1.56 13.62
C PRO A 17 22.63 2.65 14.33
N GLY A 18 22.48 3.82 13.69
CA GLY A 18 21.64 4.92 14.15
C GLY A 18 20.14 4.66 13.97
N ALA A 19 19.32 5.63 14.41
CA ALA A 19 17.87 5.59 14.27
C ALA A 19 17.44 5.45 12.80
N ARG A 20 16.32 4.76 12.56
CA ARG A 20 15.70 4.68 11.22
C ARG A 20 15.03 6.02 10.90
N LEU A 21 15.10 6.47 9.65
CA LEU A 21 14.47 7.72 9.20
C LEU A 21 12.94 7.70 9.33
N SER A 22 12.31 6.52 9.36
CA SER A 22 10.90 6.37 9.69
C SER A 22 10.63 5.02 10.35
N SER A 23 9.48 4.91 11.02
CA SER A 23 8.97 3.64 11.56
C SER A 23 8.23 2.78 10.53
N ALA A 24 8.28 3.13 9.24
CA ALA A 24 7.69 2.33 8.18
C ALA A 24 8.13 0.86 8.28
N TYR A 25 7.18 -0.06 8.25
CA TYR A 25 7.48 -1.49 8.43
C TYR A 25 6.48 -2.38 7.70
N GLY A 26 6.96 -3.55 7.28
CA GLY A 26 6.11 -4.62 6.75
C GLY A 26 5.74 -4.41 5.28
N TYR A 27 4.76 -5.19 4.82
CA TYR A 27 4.28 -5.15 3.43
C TYR A 27 3.71 -3.77 3.05
N ALA A 28 3.04 -3.11 3.99
CA ALA A 28 2.42 -1.82 3.79
C ALA A 28 3.41 -0.64 3.82
N GLN A 29 4.62 -0.78 4.39
CA GLN A 29 5.49 0.37 4.69
C GLN A 29 4.77 1.50 5.47
N ALA A 30 3.77 1.15 6.27
CA ALA A 30 3.02 2.10 7.09
C ALA A 30 3.85 2.55 8.31
N ILE A 31 3.83 3.85 8.59
CA ILE A 31 4.39 4.41 9.84
C ILE A 31 3.49 4.06 11.03
N ASP A 32 4.05 4.11 12.23
CA ASP A 32 3.38 3.60 13.42
C ASP A 32 2.03 4.24 13.74
N SER A 33 1.94 5.57 13.64
CA SER A 33 0.70 6.30 13.91
C SER A 33 -0.41 5.92 12.95
N THR A 34 -0.14 5.87 11.64
CA THR A 34 -1.16 5.53 10.64
C THR A 34 -1.65 4.09 10.80
N TRP A 35 -0.78 3.17 11.19
CA TRP A 35 -1.20 1.80 11.48
C TRP A 35 -2.08 1.71 12.73
N GLN A 36 -1.78 2.49 13.76
CA GLN A 36 -2.60 2.56 14.96
C GLN A 36 -4.00 3.12 14.63
N ASP A 37 -4.08 4.21 13.87
CA ASP A 37 -5.36 4.77 13.40
C ASP A 37 -6.19 3.72 12.63
N TYR A 38 -5.53 2.90 11.81
CA TYR A 38 -6.19 1.79 11.12
C TYR A 38 -6.73 0.74 12.11
N MET A 39 -5.93 0.28 13.07
CA MET A 39 -6.39 -0.72 14.05
C MET A 39 -7.59 -0.21 14.85
N GLU A 40 -7.55 1.07 15.26
CA GLU A 40 -8.62 1.74 15.98
C GLU A 40 -9.90 1.86 15.14
N GLN A 41 -9.80 2.32 13.89
CA GLN A 41 -10.96 2.57 13.03
C GLN A 41 -11.52 1.31 12.37
N SER A 42 -10.70 0.29 12.11
CA SER A 42 -11.14 -1.00 11.58
C SER A 42 -11.65 -1.95 12.67
N GLY A 43 -11.29 -1.69 13.93
CA GLY A 43 -11.52 -2.61 15.06
C GLY A 43 -10.60 -3.84 15.05
N ASN A 44 -9.62 -3.91 14.13
CA ASN A 44 -8.72 -5.04 13.98
C ASN A 44 -7.47 -4.89 14.85
N TRP A 45 -7.63 -5.03 16.16
CA TRP A 45 -6.55 -4.87 17.14
C TRP A 45 -5.42 -5.92 17.03
N ASP A 46 -5.71 -7.08 16.43
CA ASP A 46 -4.76 -8.17 16.19
C ASP A 46 -4.08 -8.10 14.81
N ALA A 47 -4.26 -7.00 14.08
CA ALA A 47 -3.64 -6.79 12.78
C ALA A 47 -2.12 -6.70 12.89
N ARG A 48 -1.42 -7.48 12.05
CA ARG A 48 0.04 -7.56 12.02
C ARG A 48 0.58 -7.11 10.67
N ARG A 49 1.46 -6.11 10.67
CA ARG A 49 2.08 -5.53 9.45
C ARG A 49 2.88 -6.52 8.58
N ASP A 50 3.30 -7.62 9.19
CA ASP A 50 4.04 -8.69 8.53
C ASP A 50 3.15 -9.83 8.01
N LYS A 51 1.83 -9.79 8.29
CA LYS A 51 0.84 -10.59 7.58
C LYS A 51 0.41 -9.87 6.31
N PHE A 52 0.42 -10.61 5.21
CA PHE A 52 0.03 -10.06 3.91
C PHE A 52 -1.44 -9.60 3.89
N ALA A 53 -2.36 -10.41 4.44
CA ALA A 53 -3.78 -10.08 4.47
C ALA A 53 -4.06 -8.75 5.20
N ASP A 54 -3.53 -8.60 6.42
CA ASP A 54 -3.69 -7.39 7.23
C ASP A 54 -3.06 -6.17 6.54
N ALA A 55 -1.92 -6.36 5.84
CA ALA A 55 -1.27 -5.27 5.12
C ALA A 55 -2.06 -4.81 3.89
N ILE A 56 -2.71 -5.73 3.17
CA ILE A 56 -3.58 -5.38 2.03
C ILE A 56 -4.87 -4.70 2.54
N ASP A 57 -5.45 -5.18 3.64
CA ASP A 57 -6.61 -4.54 4.26
C ASP A 57 -6.30 -3.10 4.70
N PHE A 58 -5.14 -2.88 5.33
CA PHE A 58 -4.65 -1.54 5.64
C PHE A 58 -4.54 -0.64 4.40
N VAL A 59 -3.98 -1.15 3.30
CA VAL A 59 -3.87 -0.38 2.04
C VAL A 59 -5.25 -0.04 1.49
N ALA A 60 -6.20 -0.99 1.53
CA ALA A 60 -7.58 -0.77 1.11
C ALA A 60 -8.28 0.29 1.97
N TRP A 61 -8.11 0.22 3.30
CA TRP A 61 -8.62 1.20 4.25
C TRP A 61 -8.06 2.60 3.98
N TYR A 62 -6.74 2.72 3.78
CA TYR A 62 -6.10 4.00 3.49
C TYR A 62 -6.60 4.58 2.17
N ASN A 63 -6.67 3.76 1.11
CA ASN A 63 -7.18 4.20 -0.18
C ASN A 63 -8.65 4.65 -0.07
N ALA A 64 -9.49 3.95 0.69
CA ALA A 64 -10.86 4.39 0.94
C ALA A 64 -10.93 5.78 1.60
N MET A 65 -10.04 6.05 2.56
CA MET A 65 -9.89 7.39 3.16
C MET A 65 -9.43 8.42 2.11
N SER A 66 -8.42 8.11 1.29
CA SER A 66 -7.93 9.00 0.23
C SER A 66 -9.01 9.33 -0.79
N ARG A 67 -9.82 8.35 -1.20
CA ARG A 67 -10.97 8.57 -2.08
C ARG A 67 -11.99 9.54 -1.48
N ARG A 68 -12.29 9.41 -0.19
CA ARG A 68 -13.25 10.29 0.50
C ARG A 68 -12.73 11.72 0.66
N ILE A 69 -11.46 11.88 1.06
CA ILE A 69 -10.86 13.19 1.34
C ILE A 69 -10.52 13.93 0.04
N ASN A 70 -9.89 13.23 -0.91
CA ASN A 70 -9.31 13.81 -2.11
C ASN A 70 -10.12 13.56 -3.39
N GLN A 71 -11.29 12.92 -3.28
CA GLN A 71 -12.18 12.60 -4.42
C GLN A 71 -11.49 11.81 -5.53
N ILE A 72 -10.48 11.00 -5.16
CA ILE A 72 -9.74 10.17 -6.11
C ILE A 72 -10.66 9.02 -6.57
N PRO A 73 -10.79 8.76 -7.87
CA PRO A 73 -11.48 7.56 -8.36
C PRO A 73 -10.83 6.27 -7.86
N SER A 74 -11.59 5.18 -7.75
CA SER A 74 -11.02 3.88 -7.29
C SER A 74 -10.10 3.22 -8.31
N ASP A 75 -10.25 3.57 -9.58
CA ASP A 75 -9.51 3.09 -10.74
C ASP A 75 -8.30 3.97 -11.10
N ASP A 76 -8.12 5.10 -10.41
CA ASP A 76 -6.94 5.96 -10.53
C ASP A 76 -5.86 5.53 -9.53
N ALA A 77 -5.18 4.43 -9.85
CA ALA A 77 -4.15 3.84 -9.02
C ALA A 77 -2.93 4.76 -8.88
N ALA A 78 -2.62 5.58 -9.89
CA ALA A 78 -1.53 6.57 -9.81
C ALA A 78 -1.80 7.61 -8.71
N HIS A 79 -2.98 8.22 -8.70
CA HIS A 79 -3.31 9.24 -7.72
C HIS A 79 -3.52 8.65 -6.32
N LEU A 80 -4.07 7.44 -6.21
CA LEU A 80 -4.11 6.70 -4.94
C LEU A 80 -2.70 6.45 -4.40
N TYR A 81 -1.75 6.11 -5.28
CA TYR A 81 -0.35 5.94 -4.90
C TYR A 81 0.30 7.26 -4.44
N PHE A 82 0.03 8.37 -5.11
CA PHE A 82 0.53 9.68 -4.69
C PHE A 82 -0.02 10.06 -3.30
N ALA A 83 -1.30 9.84 -3.05
CA ALA A 83 -1.91 10.07 -1.74
C ALA A 83 -1.32 9.16 -0.66
N TYR A 84 -1.05 7.90 -0.99
CA TYR A 84 -0.41 6.96 -0.08
C TYR A 84 1.04 7.35 0.25
N HIS A 85 1.79 7.81 -0.75
CA HIS A 85 3.21 8.15 -0.61
C HIS A 85 3.42 9.49 0.12
N GLU A 86 2.69 10.53 -0.28
CA GLU A 86 2.84 11.90 0.24
C GLU A 86 1.98 12.15 1.49
N GLY A 87 1.05 11.23 1.79
CA GLY A 87 -0.05 11.46 2.70
C GLY A 87 -1.16 12.31 2.07
N ASN A 88 -2.39 12.19 2.58
CA ASN A 88 -3.56 12.91 2.05
C ASN A 88 -3.33 14.43 1.97
N THR A 89 -2.79 15.06 3.02
CA THR A 89 -2.48 16.50 3.02
C THR A 89 -1.41 16.89 2.00
N GLY A 90 -0.37 16.07 1.83
CA GLY A 90 0.69 16.31 0.84
C GLY A 90 0.15 16.22 -0.59
N TYR A 91 -0.68 15.22 -0.84
CA TYR A 91 -1.40 15.07 -2.10
C TYR A 91 -2.31 16.26 -2.40
N THR A 92 -3.13 16.72 -1.44
CA THR A 92 -3.99 17.91 -1.64
C THR A 92 -3.15 19.15 -1.98
N ARG A 93 -1.94 19.26 -1.44
CA ARG A 93 -0.99 20.34 -1.73
C ARG A 93 -0.22 20.16 -3.05
N GLY A 94 -0.39 19.05 -3.76
CA GLY A 94 0.28 18.77 -5.02
C GLY A 94 1.79 18.50 -4.90
N THR A 95 2.29 18.11 -3.73
CA THR A 95 3.75 17.94 -3.50
C THR A 95 4.40 16.84 -4.34
N PHE A 96 3.60 15.95 -4.93
CA PHE A 96 4.05 14.92 -5.87
C PHE A 96 4.45 15.49 -7.23
N GLN A 97 3.88 16.62 -7.65
CA GLN A 97 4.11 17.20 -8.98
C GLN A 97 5.57 17.62 -9.20
N ASN A 98 6.26 17.98 -8.11
CA ASN A 98 7.67 18.39 -8.16
C ASN A 98 8.66 17.21 -8.11
N LYS A 99 8.16 15.96 -8.09
CA LYS A 99 8.99 14.75 -7.96
C LYS A 99 8.82 13.90 -9.21
N SER A 100 9.63 14.14 -10.24
CA SER A 100 9.55 13.39 -11.52
C SER A 100 9.66 11.87 -11.33
N TRP A 101 10.49 11.41 -10.39
CA TRP A 101 10.60 10.00 -10.06
C TRP A 101 9.29 9.43 -9.49
N LEU A 102 8.54 10.23 -8.73
CA LEU A 102 7.27 9.82 -8.13
C LEU A 102 6.18 9.75 -9.20
N LEU A 103 6.13 10.73 -10.11
CA LEU A 103 5.23 10.70 -11.27
C LEU A 103 5.45 9.44 -12.12
N ALA A 104 6.71 9.13 -12.46
CA ALA A 104 7.05 7.91 -13.19
C ALA A 104 6.64 6.63 -12.43
N THR A 105 6.82 6.62 -11.10
CA THR A 105 6.40 5.48 -10.27
C THR A 105 4.87 5.35 -10.25
N GLY A 106 4.13 6.45 -10.18
CA GLY A 106 2.66 6.45 -10.27
C GLY A 106 2.16 5.88 -11.59
N SER A 107 2.77 6.27 -12.72
CA SER A 107 2.46 5.68 -14.03
C SER A 107 2.69 4.17 -14.06
N GLN A 108 3.81 3.69 -13.52
CA GLN A 108 4.08 2.25 -13.41
C GLN A 108 3.05 1.54 -12.53
N VAL A 109 2.59 2.16 -11.44
CA VAL A 109 1.55 1.61 -10.57
C VAL A 109 0.22 1.50 -11.32
N GLN A 110 -0.14 2.50 -12.13
CA GLN A 110 -1.33 2.47 -12.99
C GLN A 110 -1.27 1.33 -14.01
N GLU A 111 -0.15 1.20 -14.73
CA GLU A 111 0.05 0.12 -15.71
C GLU A 111 -0.07 -1.26 -15.06
N ASN A 112 0.48 -1.43 -13.85
CA ASN A 112 0.37 -2.67 -13.11
C ASN A 112 -1.06 -2.96 -12.66
N ALA A 113 -1.79 -1.94 -12.18
CA ALA A 113 -3.19 -2.08 -11.82
C ALA A 113 -4.04 -2.53 -13.01
N GLU A 114 -3.85 -1.92 -14.18
CA GLU A 114 -4.54 -2.31 -15.41
C GLU A 114 -4.21 -3.74 -15.84
N ARG A 115 -2.92 -4.11 -15.82
CA ARG A 115 -2.46 -5.47 -16.12
C ARG A 115 -3.08 -6.50 -15.17
N PHE A 116 -3.05 -6.24 -13.87
CA PHE A 116 -3.60 -7.16 -12.88
C PHE A 116 -5.13 -7.24 -12.98
N ASN A 117 -5.81 -6.15 -13.33
CA ASN A 117 -7.25 -6.19 -13.57
C ASN A 117 -7.60 -7.05 -14.79
N GLN A 118 -6.83 -6.95 -15.88
CA GLN A 118 -7.00 -7.82 -17.05
C GLN A 118 -6.73 -9.29 -16.70
N GLN A 119 -5.64 -9.58 -16.00
CA GLN A 119 -5.32 -10.93 -15.56
C GLN A 119 -6.42 -11.48 -14.65
N PHE A 120 -6.86 -10.71 -13.67
CA PHE A 120 -7.95 -11.09 -12.78
C PHE A 120 -9.23 -11.37 -13.55
N SER A 121 -9.60 -10.54 -14.52
CA SER A 121 -10.79 -10.78 -15.35
C SER A 121 -10.71 -12.10 -16.13
N SER A 122 -9.51 -12.54 -16.53
CA SER A 122 -9.29 -13.79 -17.26
C SER A 122 -9.30 -15.05 -16.38
N CYS A 123 -8.95 -14.94 -15.09
CA CYS A 123 -8.84 -16.08 -14.19
C CYS A 123 -9.84 -16.06 -13.03
N ARG A 124 -10.76 -15.09 -13.00
CA ARG A 124 -11.74 -14.91 -11.92
C ARG A 124 -12.53 -16.19 -11.64
N ASP A 125 -13.10 -16.77 -12.69
CA ASP A 125 -13.94 -17.96 -12.57
C ASP A 125 -13.14 -19.17 -12.03
N GLU A 126 -11.84 -19.25 -12.35
CA GLU A 126 -10.95 -20.29 -11.83
C GLU A 126 -10.60 -20.07 -10.36
N LEU A 127 -10.34 -18.82 -9.96
CA LEU A 127 -10.07 -18.44 -8.58
C LEU A 127 -11.27 -18.67 -7.67
N ASP A 128 -12.48 -18.40 -8.17
CA ASP A 128 -13.75 -18.55 -7.44
C ASP A 128 -14.17 -20.01 -7.28
N LYS A 129 -13.52 -20.97 -7.95
CA LYS A 129 -13.77 -22.40 -7.75
C LYS A 129 -13.44 -22.81 -6.32
N ASN A 130 -14.43 -23.39 -5.64
CA ASN A 130 -14.22 -24.07 -4.37
C ASN A 130 -13.52 -25.43 -4.56
N TRP A 131 -13.08 -26.04 -3.46
CA TRP A 131 -12.23 -27.24 -3.51
C TRP A 131 -12.90 -28.41 -4.27
N PHE A 132 -14.22 -28.55 -4.16
CA PHE A 132 -15.00 -29.56 -4.90
C PHE A 132 -15.00 -29.27 -6.41
N GLN A 133 -15.22 -28.02 -6.83
CA GLN A 133 -15.22 -27.63 -8.24
C GLN A 133 -13.84 -27.79 -8.90
N ARG A 134 -12.76 -27.61 -8.14
CA ARG A 134 -11.38 -27.84 -8.63
C ARG A 134 -11.05 -29.32 -8.78
N LEU A 135 -11.65 -30.18 -7.96
CA LEU A 135 -11.42 -31.63 -8.01
C LEU A 135 -12.14 -32.30 -9.20
N LEU A 136 -13.16 -31.65 -9.75
CA LEU A 136 -14.00 -32.16 -10.83
C LEU A 136 -13.75 -31.51 -12.21
N SER A 137 -12.80 -30.55 -12.31
CA SER A 137 -12.51 -29.83 -13.56
C SER A 137 -11.22 -30.27 -14.23
#